data_AF-A0A176RUE5-F1
#
_entry.id   AF-A0A176RUE5-F1
#
_cell.length_a   1.000
_cell.length_b   1.000
_cell.length_c   1.000
_cell.angle_alpha   90.00
_cell.angle_beta   90.00
_cell.angle_gamma   90.00
#
_symmetry.space_group_name_H-M   'P 1'
#
loop_
_entity.id
_entity.type
_entity.pdbx_description
1 polymer ?
#
loop_
_entity_poly.entity_id
_entity_poly.type
_entity_poly.pdbx_seq_one_letter_code
_entity_poly.pdbx_strand_id
1 'polypeptide(L)'
;MTIKKCPVLKIMKKPTKRLRLITSLFLLTLTPRIPAEILTDGTVGPPSTLSGPNYMIGHDLGTQSGTNLYHSFDKFNVNTGESATFTGPLDINNVFGRVT
;
A
#
# COMPACT_ATOMS: atom_id res chain seq x y z
N MET A 1 19.11 -70.24 48.72
CA MET A 1 19.90 -69.91 47.51
C MET A 1 19.13 -68.85 46.74
N THR A 2 19.53 -67.58 46.88
CA THR A 2 18.84 -66.40 46.34
C THR A 2 19.18 -66.20 44.87
N ILE A 3 18.18 -65.95 44.02
CA ILE A 3 18.41 -65.32 42.70
C ILE A 3 17.46 -64.13 42.56
N LYS A 4 18.03 -62.93 42.73
CA LYS A 4 17.43 -61.64 42.36
C LYS A 4 17.32 -61.57 40.84
N LYS A 5 16.15 -61.20 40.30
CA LYS A 5 16.04 -60.66 38.93
C LYS A 5 15.76 -59.15 38.98
N CYS A 6 16.62 -58.41 38.28
CA CYS A 6 16.63 -56.96 38.12
C CYS A 6 15.40 -56.45 37.35
N PRO A 7 14.96 -55.19 37.58
CA PRO A 7 13.86 -54.61 36.82
C PRO A 7 14.27 -54.27 35.38
N VAL A 8 13.42 -54.64 34.42
CA VAL A 8 13.55 -54.30 33.00
C VAL A 8 13.30 -52.80 32.81
N LEU A 9 14.22 -52.16 32.08
CA LEU A 9 14.28 -50.74 31.74
C LEU A 9 13.01 -50.26 31.00
N LYS A 10 12.29 -49.28 31.56
CA LYS A 10 11.17 -48.62 30.86
C LYS A 10 11.70 -47.48 30.00
N ILE A 11 11.78 -47.71 28.70
CA ILE A 11 12.23 -46.71 27.71
C ILE A 11 11.18 -45.60 27.60
N MET A 12 11.55 -44.37 27.95
CA MET A 12 10.77 -43.16 27.66
C MET A 12 10.76 -42.89 26.16
N LYS A 13 9.60 -42.98 25.49
CA LYS A 13 9.41 -42.44 24.14
C LYS A 13 9.10 -40.93 24.24
N LYS A 14 10.05 -40.07 23.85
CA LYS A 14 9.82 -38.62 23.70
C LYS A 14 9.09 -38.30 22.39
N PRO A 15 8.30 -37.21 22.34
CA PRO A 15 7.34 -36.96 21.27
C PRO A 15 8.02 -36.46 20.01
N THR A 16 7.78 -37.12 18.89
CA THR A 16 8.25 -36.70 17.57
C THR A 16 7.40 -35.54 17.07
N LYS A 17 7.89 -34.31 17.20
CA LYS A 17 7.34 -33.13 16.51
C LYS A 17 7.67 -33.25 15.01
N ARG A 18 6.73 -33.74 14.20
CA ARG A 18 6.82 -33.69 12.75
C ARG A 18 5.61 -32.98 12.15
N LEU A 19 5.54 -31.66 12.32
CA LEU A 19 4.67 -30.83 11.47
C LEU A 19 5.01 -29.34 11.60
N ARG A 20 6.10 -28.89 10.99
CA ARG A 20 6.38 -27.45 10.76
C ARG A 20 7.23 -27.28 9.51
N LEU A 21 6.63 -27.45 8.32
CA LEU A 21 7.29 -26.98 7.10
C LEU A 21 6.32 -26.43 6.03
N ILE A 22 5.01 -26.66 6.15
CA ILE A 22 4.03 -26.19 5.16
C ILE A 22 3.56 -24.75 5.47
N THR A 23 3.62 -24.30 6.73
CA THR A 23 3.24 -22.94 7.12
C THR A 23 4.20 -21.85 6.64
N SER A 24 5.44 -22.20 6.27
CA SER A 24 6.44 -21.21 5.82
C SER A 24 6.23 -20.76 4.37
N LEU A 25 5.57 -21.57 3.53
CA LEU A 25 5.41 -21.25 2.10
C LEU A 25 4.13 -20.43 1.81
N PHE A 26 3.16 -20.43 2.72
CA PHE A 26 1.91 -19.66 2.58
C PHE A 26 2.07 -18.18 2.98
N LEU A 27 3.11 -17.81 3.75
CA LEU A 27 3.34 -16.42 4.17
C LEU A 27 4.03 -15.55 3.11
N LEU A 28 4.50 -16.13 1.99
CA LEU A 28 5.29 -15.39 0.99
C LEU A 28 4.44 -14.76 -0.14
N THR A 29 3.12 -14.95 -0.15
CA THR A 29 2.25 -14.48 -1.25
C THR A 29 1.38 -13.28 -0.90
N LEU A 30 1.50 -12.70 0.31
CA LEU A 30 0.73 -11.52 0.70
C LEU A 30 1.59 -10.26 0.57
N THR A 31 1.84 -9.81 -0.66
CA THR A 31 2.42 -8.48 -0.88
C THR A 31 1.35 -7.43 -0.60
N PRO A 32 1.52 -6.54 0.40
CA PRO A 32 0.59 -5.43 0.58
C PRO A 32 0.64 -4.54 -0.67
N ARG A 33 -0.51 -4.32 -1.31
CA ARG A 33 -0.64 -3.24 -2.29
C ARG A 33 -0.75 -1.95 -1.49
N ILE A 34 0.24 -1.09 -1.59
CA ILE A 34 0.13 0.28 -1.09
C ILE A 34 -0.81 0.98 -2.08
N PRO A 35 -2.01 1.43 -1.67
CA PRO A 35 -2.83 2.23 -2.56
C PRO A 35 -2.01 3.43 -3.02
N ALA A 36 -1.98 3.67 -4.32
CA ALA A 36 -1.46 4.94 -4.79
C ALA A 36 -2.33 6.06 -4.20
N GLU A 37 -1.69 7.18 -3.95
CA GLU A 37 -2.29 8.27 -3.20
C GLU A 37 -1.80 9.57 -3.83
N ILE A 38 -2.74 10.46 -4.09
CA ILE A 38 -2.44 11.82 -4.49
C ILE A 38 -2.79 12.72 -3.31
N LEU A 39 -1.81 13.47 -2.82
CA LEU A 39 -2.00 14.50 -1.79
C LEU A 39 -1.61 15.85 -2.38
N THR A 40 -2.47 16.86 -2.22
CA THR A 40 -2.09 18.25 -2.50
C THR A 40 -1.31 18.84 -1.32
N ASP A 41 -0.31 19.65 -1.62
CA ASP A 41 0.62 20.22 -0.62
C ASP A 41 0.06 21.45 0.13
N GLY A 42 -1.07 22.00 -0.34
CA GLY A 42 -1.68 23.20 0.20
C GLY A 42 -1.13 24.54 -0.30
N THR A 43 -0.18 24.57 -1.25
CA THR A 43 0.51 25.82 -1.65
C THR A 43 -0.19 26.57 -2.79
N VAL A 44 -0.95 25.89 -3.63
CA VAL A 44 -1.70 26.48 -4.77
C VAL A 44 -3.18 26.14 -4.76
N GLY A 45 -3.68 25.58 -3.65
CA GLY A 45 -5.04 25.10 -3.46
C GLY A 45 -5.16 24.48 -2.07
N PRO A 46 -6.35 24.02 -1.65
CA PRO A 46 -6.51 23.36 -0.37
C PRO A 46 -5.71 22.04 -0.31
N PRO A 47 -5.08 21.71 0.84
CA PRO A 47 -4.53 20.38 1.06
C PRO A 47 -5.66 19.35 1.10
N SER A 48 -5.48 18.24 0.40
CA SER A 48 -6.52 17.23 0.15
C SER A 48 -5.88 15.90 -0.18
N THR A 49 -6.58 14.81 0.17
CA THR A 49 -6.20 13.44 -0.17
C THR A 49 -7.21 12.89 -1.16
N LEU A 50 -6.74 12.45 -2.33
CA LEU A 50 -7.60 11.89 -3.37
C LEU A 50 -7.52 10.36 -3.33
N SER A 51 -8.69 9.73 -3.35
CA SER A 51 -8.82 8.27 -3.38
C SER A 51 -8.91 7.75 -4.82
N GLY A 52 -8.13 6.72 -5.12
CA GLY A 52 -8.13 6.04 -6.42
C GLY A 52 -9.30 5.06 -6.59
N PRO A 53 -9.35 4.29 -7.70
CA PRO A 53 -8.35 4.23 -8.77
C PRO A 53 -8.50 5.34 -9.84
N ASN A 54 -9.58 6.13 -9.79
CA ASN A 54 -9.86 7.20 -10.75
C ASN A 54 -9.84 8.55 -10.02
N TYR A 55 -8.66 9.14 -9.89
CA TYR A 55 -8.43 10.38 -9.15
C TYR A 55 -8.98 11.57 -9.93
N MET A 56 -10.00 12.25 -9.40
CA MET A 56 -10.47 13.53 -9.93
C MET A 56 -9.70 14.68 -9.32
N ILE A 57 -8.98 15.41 -10.17
CA ILE A 57 -8.22 16.59 -9.79
C ILE A 57 -8.94 17.81 -10.37
N GLY A 58 -9.86 18.38 -9.60
CA GLY A 58 -10.63 19.54 -10.01
C GLY A 58 -9.88 20.85 -9.85
N HIS A 59 -10.30 21.86 -10.61
CA HIS A 59 -9.77 23.22 -10.52
C HIS A 59 -9.86 23.83 -9.11
N ASP A 60 -10.77 23.35 -8.27
CA ASP A 60 -10.92 23.70 -6.85
C ASP A 60 -9.74 23.24 -5.98
N LEU A 61 -8.93 22.30 -6.47
CA LEU A 61 -7.69 21.83 -5.85
C LEU A 61 -6.45 22.58 -6.36
N GLY A 62 -6.65 23.66 -7.12
CA GLY A 62 -5.58 24.42 -7.75
C GLY A 62 -5.90 25.91 -7.83
N THR A 63 -5.04 26.64 -8.53
CA THR A 63 -5.20 28.07 -8.78
C THR A 63 -5.14 28.33 -10.28
N GLN A 64 -6.11 29.08 -10.79
CA GLN A 64 -6.12 29.52 -12.18
C GLN A 64 -5.43 30.89 -12.33
N SER A 65 -4.60 31.04 -13.36
CA SER A 65 -4.05 32.33 -13.79
C SER A 65 -4.12 32.43 -15.32
N GLY A 66 -5.06 33.26 -15.81
CA GLY A 66 -5.41 33.29 -17.22
C GLY A 66 -5.92 31.92 -17.68
N THR A 67 -5.36 31.40 -18.78
CA THR A 67 -5.70 30.10 -19.36
C THR A 67 -4.88 28.93 -18.78
N ASN A 68 -4.21 29.14 -17.65
CA ASN A 68 -3.38 28.13 -16.99
C ASN A 68 -3.97 27.75 -15.64
N LEU A 69 -4.02 26.45 -15.35
CA LEU A 69 -4.43 25.89 -14.06
C LEU A 69 -3.22 25.23 -13.38
N TYR A 70 -2.92 25.63 -12.15
CA TYR A 70 -1.77 25.14 -11.38
C TYR A 70 -2.21 24.26 -10.22
N HIS A 71 -1.58 23.10 -10.07
CA HIS A 71 -1.70 22.18 -8.94
C HIS A 71 -0.32 21.89 -8.32
N SER A 72 -0.30 21.64 -7.02
CA SER A 72 0.91 21.32 -6.28
C SER A 72 0.62 20.18 -5.31
N PHE A 73 1.51 19.20 -5.31
CA PHE A 73 1.29 17.90 -4.70
C PHE A 73 2.42 17.57 -3.73
N ASP A 74 2.09 17.07 -2.55
CA ASP A 74 3.05 16.43 -1.65
C ASP A 74 3.39 15.03 -2.17
N LYS A 75 2.38 14.33 -2.68
CA LYS A 75 2.53 13.02 -3.32
C LYS A 75 1.66 12.94 -4.56
N PHE A 76 2.23 12.40 -5.64
CA PHE A 76 1.50 12.09 -6.85
C PHE A 76 1.93 10.71 -7.34
N ASN A 77 1.20 9.67 -6.93
CA ASN A 77 1.41 8.31 -7.40
C ASN A 77 0.16 7.82 -8.14
N VAL A 78 0.36 7.12 -9.25
CA VAL A 78 -0.68 6.47 -10.05
C VAL A 78 -0.15 5.11 -10.49
N ASN A 79 -0.73 4.03 -10.00
CA ASN A 79 -0.34 2.67 -10.33
C ASN A 79 -0.90 2.24 -11.70
N THR A 80 -0.40 1.10 -12.20
CA THR A 80 -0.97 0.44 -13.37
C THR A 80 -2.46 0.15 -13.19
N GLY A 81 -3.28 0.62 -14.14
CA GLY A 81 -4.73 0.45 -14.14
C GLY A 81 -5.50 1.55 -13.38
N GLU A 82 -4.80 2.53 -12.83
CA GLU A 82 -5.38 3.73 -12.25
C GLU A 82 -5.29 4.91 -13.23
N SER A 83 -6.05 5.97 -12.98
CA SER A 83 -6.07 7.18 -13.81
C SER A 83 -6.22 8.43 -12.97
N ALA A 84 -5.60 9.53 -13.40
CA ALA A 84 -5.79 10.86 -12.83
C ALA A 84 -6.35 11.78 -13.90
N THR A 85 -7.53 12.35 -13.66
CA THR A 85 -8.20 13.25 -14.60
C THR A 85 -8.25 14.65 -14.02
N PHE A 86 -7.65 15.57 -14.74
CA PHE A 86 -7.73 16.99 -14.44
C PHE A 86 -9.00 17.57 -15.04
N THR A 87 -9.75 18.34 -14.27
CA THR A 87 -10.98 19.00 -14.73
C THR A 87 -10.94 20.48 -14.41
N GLY A 88 -11.48 21.30 -15.31
CA GLY A 88 -11.50 22.74 -15.14
C GLY A 88 -12.48 23.44 -16.09
N PRO A 89 -12.57 24.77 -15.98
CA PRO A 89 -13.35 25.61 -16.88
C PRO A 89 -12.93 25.47 -18.35
N LEU A 90 -13.82 25.88 -19.26
CA LEU A 90 -13.62 25.75 -20.72
C LEU A 90 -12.48 26.60 -21.28
N ASP A 91 -12.03 27.63 -20.56
CA ASP A 91 -10.97 28.56 -20.95
C ASP A 91 -9.56 28.11 -20.50
N ILE A 92 -9.44 26.94 -19.86
CA ILE A 92 -8.15 26.35 -19.51
C ILE A 92 -7.50 25.71 -20.74
N ASN A 93 -6.34 26.23 -21.13
CA ASN A 93 -5.51 25.67 -22.20
C ASN A 93 -4.39 24.78 -21.65
N ASN A 94 -3.89 25.07 -20.45
CA ASN A 94 -2.75 24.37 -19.86
C ASN A 94 -3.03 23.97 -18.41
N VAL A 95 -2.53 22.79 -18.02
CA VAL A 95 -2.54 22.31 -16.65
C VAL A 95 -1.09 22.05 -16.23
N PHE A 96 -0.66 22.65 -15.13
CA PHE A 96 0.68 22.49 -14.56
C PHE A 96 0.59 21.78 -13.21
N GLY A 97 1.39 20.74 -13.03
CA GLY A 97 1.53 20.02 -11.77
C GLY A 97 2.99 20.00 -11.32
N ARG A 98 3.23 20.23 -10.04
CA ARG A 98 4.54 20.01 -9.40
C ARG A 98 4.39 19.12 -8.18
N VAL A 99 5.44 18.37 -7.86
CA VAL A 99 5.55 17.61 -6.61
C VAL A 99 6.59 18.29 -5.73
N THR A 100 6.27 18.60 -4.48
CA THR A 100 7.09 19.43 -3.56
C THR A 100 7.12 18.88 -2.15
#